data_AF-A0A7Z0RKE8-F1
#
_entry.id   AF-A0A7Z0RKE8-F1
#
_cell.length_a   1.000
_cell.length_b   1.000
_cell.length_c   1.000
_cell.angle_alpha   90.00
_cell.angle_beta   90.00
_cell.angle_gamma   90.00
#
_symmetry.space_group_name_H-M   'P 1'
#
loop_
_entity.id
_entity.type
_entity.pdbx_description
1 polymer ?
#
loop_
_entity_poly.entity_id
_entity_poly.type
_entity_poly.pdbx_seq_one_letter_code
_entity_poly.pdbx_strand_id
1 'polypeptide(L)'
;MELSELKKQLQEHLGDGLVLIVGSGLSCAEGVPGMGALGGHLVTHIPASLSPDDNKLWEQIHPLIETEGLEAALLKHAPTPSLEAAIVQSTGEFIAAAEASIIAEIFNNARTLRLAKLIPHLLKPDTGIPIVTTNYDRLVELACEEAGLGVDTMFSGQFAAKLDPQESSWSFCRGAKLVGRNVRYKFAARANVFKPHGSLDWYHREGNPVRYAGALPLPRLIITPGLNKFRNGYESPFDKHREKANDAIDKARRFLIVGYGFNDDHLETHLTPRIKSGVKTVVLTYALSPKAKKMSMENKNVVAIEFHEAAGVKGANIIVDGAEVFHPDINYWDLDGFVEGVLSA
;
A
#
# COMPACT_ATOMS: atom_id res chain seq x y z
N MET A 1 9.71 -26.02 -12.37
CA MET A 1 10.44 -24.99 -13.13
C MET A 1 11.79 -24.78 -12.47
N GLU A 2 12.86 -24.66 -13.25
CA GLU A 2 14.21 -24.38 -12.71
C GLU A 2 14.30 -22.95 -12.17
N LEU A 3 15.15 -22.70 -11.18
CA LEU A 3 15.25 -21.38 -10.53
C LEU A 3 15.70 -20.28 -11.51
N SER A 4 16.54 -20.62 -12.49
CA SER A 4 17.00 -19.68 -13.53
C SER A 4 15.87 -19.25 -14.46
N GLU A 5 14.98 -20.18 -14.82
CA GLU A 5 13.79 -19.92 -15.64
C GLU A 5 12.79 -19.03 -14.88
N LEU A 6 12.58 -19.32 -13.59
CA LEU A 6 11.76 -18.48 -12.72
C LEU A 6 12.29 -17.04 -12.65
N LYS A 7 13.61 -16.86 -12.44
CA LYS A 7 14.21 -15.52 -12.38
C LYS A 7 13.96 -14.74 -13.67
N LYS A 8 14.16 -15.37 -14.82
CA LYS A 8 13.90 -14.74 -16.11
C LYS A 8 12.44 -14.32 -16.26
N GLN A 9 11.50 -15.19 -15.87
CA GLN A 9 10.08 -14.87 -15.86
C GLN A 9 9.75 -13.66 -14.95
N LEU A 10 10.35 -13.60 -13.77
CA LEU A 10 10.17 -12.52 -12.80
C LEU A 10 10.80 -11.20 -13.28
N GLN A 11 11.95 -11.23 -13.97
CA GLN A 11 12.57 -10.06 -14.58
C GLN A 11 11.70 -9.50 -15.72
N GLU A 12 11.21 -10.37 -16.62
CA GLU A 12 10.31 -9.99 -17.72
C GLU A 12 8.97 -9.42 -17.24
N HIS A 13 8.59 -9.72 -16.00
CA HIS A 13 7.38 -9.20 -15.36
C HIS A 13 7.46 -7.70 -15.07
N LEU A 14 8.65 -7.11 -14.94
CA LEU A 14 8.82 -5.66 -14.69
C LEU A 14 8.66 -4.79 -15.95
N GLY A 15 7.96 -5.30 -16.96
CA GLY A 15 7.72 -4.65 -18.26
C GLY A 15 6.53 -3.67 -18.29
N ASP A 16 6.17 -3.25 -19.51
CA ASP A 16 5.16 -2.20 -19.77
C ASP A 16 3.78 -2.50 -19.17
N GLY A 17 3.06 -1.46 -18.73
CA GLY A 17 1.72 -1.59 -18.14
C GLY A 17 1.70 -2.27 -16.77
N LEU A 18 2.82 -2.23 -16.03
CA LEU A 18 2.93 -2.68 -14.65
C LEU A 18 2.20 -1.70 -13.70
N VAL A 19 1.39 -2.24 -12.80
CA VAL A 19 0.83 -1.55 -11.64
C VAL A 19 1.35 -2.22 -10.37
N LEU A 20 1.85 -1.41 -9.44
CA LEU A 20 2.24 -1.90 -8.11
C LEU A 20 1.03 -1.80 -7.17
N ILE A 21 0.74 -2.88 -6.45
CA ILE A 21 -0.23 -2.91 -5.36
C ILE A 21 0.54 -3.16 -4.07
N VAL A 22 0.60 -2.18 -3.20
CA VAL A 22 1.35 -2.23 -1.95
C VAL A 22 0.39 -2.32 -0.78
N GLY A 23 0.58 -3.30 0.09
CA GLY A 23 -0.14 -3.42 1.35
C GLY A 23 0.76 -3.23 2.56
N SER A 24 0.16 -3.38 3.74
CA SER A 24 0.83 -3.08 5.01
C SER A 24 2.03 -3.98 5.27
N GLY A 25 2.10 -5.17 4.65
CA GLY A 25 3.23 -6.08 4.78
C GLY A 25 4.56 -5.45 4.32
N LEU A 26 4.56 -4.56 3.32
CA LEU A 26 5.78 -3.85 2.91
C LEU A 26 6.24 -2.88 4.01
N SER A 27 5.33 -2.06 4.53
CA SER A 27 5.64 -1.15 5.64
C SER A 27 6.02 -1.91 6.93
N CYS A 28 5.42 -3.08 7.17
CA CYS A 28 5.78 -3.95 8.28
C CYS A 28 7.21 -4.47 8.17
N ALA A 29 7.66 -4.82 6.96
CA ALA A 29 9.04 -5.20 6.72
C ALA A 29 10.01 -4.03 7.02
N GLU A 30 9.55 -2.78 6.87
CA GLU A 30 10.24 -1.56 7.28
C GLU A 30 10.07 -1.23 8.78
N GLY A 31 9.31 -2.01 9.55
CA GLY A 31 9.13 -1.77 10.98
C GLY A 31 7.95 -0.86 11.36
N VAL A 32 7.07 -0.52 10.42
CA VAL A 32 5.75 0.05 10.76
C VAL A 32 4.90 -1.06 11.41
N PRO A 33 4.19 -0.82 12.51
CA PRO A 33 3.43 -1.86 13.18
C PRO A 33 2.27 -2.37 12.31
N GLY A 34 2.12 -3.70 12.24
CA GLY A 34 1.02 -4.36 11.55
C GLY A 34 -0.28 -4.37 12.35
N MET A 35 -1.34 -4.95 11.75
CA MET A 35 -2.70 -4.94 12.31
C MET A 35 -2.83 -5.54 13.72
N GLY A 36 -2.07 -6.59 14.03
CA GLY A 36 -2.07 -7.19 15.37
C GLY A 36 -1.49 -6.25 16.43
N ALA A 37 -0.36 -5.59 16.12
CA ALA A 37 0.25 -4.60 17.00
C ALA A 37 -0.64 -3.37 17.17
N LEU A 38 -1.31 -2.92 16.10
CA LEU A 38 -2.32 -1.86 16.17
C LEU A 38 -3.49 -2.24 17.07
N GLY A 39 -4.00 -3.47 16.96
CA GLY A 39 -5.05 -3.99 17.84
C GLY A 39 -4.64 -3.88 19.32
N GLY A 40 -3.46 -4.40 19.68
CA GLY A 40 -2.94 -4.30 21.05
C GLY A 40 -2.71 -2.86 21.52
N HIS A 41 -2.23 -1.98 20.62
CA HIS A 41 -2.07 -0.56 20.92
C HIS A 41 -3.41 0.09 21.27
N LEU A 42 -4.45 -0.12 20.45
CA LEU A 42 -5.79 0.43 20.67
C LEU A 42 -6.41 -0.08 21.97
N VAL A 43 -6.28 -1.38 22.28
CA VAL A 43 -6.76 -1.94 23.57
C VAL A 43 -6.12 -1.21 24.76
N THR A 44 -4.86 -0.81 24.64
CA THR A 44 -4.11 -0.15 25.72
C THR A 44 -4.31 1.37 25.79
N HIS A 45 -4.50 2.03 24.65
CA HIS A 45 -4.43 3.51 24.53
C HIS A 45 -5.74 4.18 24.13
N ILE A 46 -6.80 3.43 23.80
CA ILE A 46 -8.12 4.03 23.64
C ILE A 46 -8.51 4.69 24.98
N PRO A 47 -8.82 6.00 25.00
CA PRO A 47 -8.82 6.77 26.23
C PRO A 47 -9.84 6.30 27.28
N ALA A 48 -9.52 6.47 28.56
CA ALA A 48 -10.51 6.42 29.65
C ALA A 48 -11.55 7.55 29.57
N SER A 49 -11.31 8.58 28.75
CA SER A 49 -12.18 9.75 28.56
C SER A 49 -13.30 9.55 27.54
N LEU A 50 -13.54 8.30 27.13
CA LEU A 50 -14.75 7.94 26.37
C LEU A 50 -16.01 8.27 27.19
N SER A 51 -17.10 8.56 26.47
CA SER A 51 -18.41 8.66 27.10
C SER A 51 -18.77 7.32 27.78
N PRO A 52 -19.65 7.30 28.81
CA PRO A 52 -20.08 6.05 29.43
C PRO A 52 -20.63 5.01 28.43
N ASP A 53 -21.30 5.47 27.37
CA ASP A 53 -21.84 4.62 26.31
C ASP A 53 -20.73 4.06 25.40
N ASP A 54 -19.75 4.89 25.03
CA ASP A 54 -18.60 4.45 24.24
C ASP A 54 -17.72 3.47 25.02
N ASN A 55 -17.57 3.66 26.34
CA ASN A 55 -16.86 2.72 27.20
C ASN A 55 -17.54 1.35 27.23
N LYS A 56 -18.87 1.31 27.42
CA LYS A 56 -19.65 0.06 27.36
C LYS A 56 -19.55 -0.64 26.01
N LEU A 57 -19.50 0.12 24.92
CA LEU A 57 -19.31 -0.44 23.59
C LEU A 57 -17.88 -0.97 23.41
N TRP A 58 -16.87 -0.23 23.88
CA TRP A 58 -15.48 -0.65 23.83
C TRP A 58 -15.19 -1.92 24.64
N GLU A 59 -15.84 -2.09 25.79
CA GLU A 59 -15.80 -3.33 26.58
C GLU A 59 -16.34 -4.56 25.82
N GLN A 60 -17.19 -4.36 24.81
CA GLN A 60 -17.64 -5.44 23.91
C GLN A 60 -16.67 -5.66 22.75
N ILE A 61 -16.02 -4.61 22.27
CA ILE A 61 -15.09 -4.66 21.12
C ILE A 61 -13.73 -5.24 21.53
N HIS A 62 -13.11 -4.75 22.60
CA HIS A 62 -11.72 -5.07 22.92
C HIS A 62 -11.43 -6.58 23.06
N PRO A 63 -12.30 -7.43 23.65
CA PRO A 63 -12.00 -8.86 23.80
C PRO A 63 -12.01 -9.59 22.44
N LEU A 64 -12.74 -9.03 21.47
CA LEU A 64 -12.83 -9.57 20.11
C LEU A 64 -11.61 -9.21 19.28
N ILE A 65 -10.90 -8.11 19.60
CA ILE A 65 -9.68 -7.74 18.88
C ILE A 65 -8.61 -8.82 19.07
N GLU A 66 -8.49 -9.39 20.27
CA GLU A 66 -7.52 -10.45 20.57
C GLU A 66 -7.89 -11.79 19.93
N THR A 67 -9.19 -12.10 19.84
CA THR A 67 -9.66 -13.43 19.39
C THR A 67 -10.01 -13.49 17.91
N GLU A 68 -10.60 -12.44 17.35
CA GLU A 68 -11.10 -12.36 15.97
C GLU A 68 -10.30 -11.37 15.11
N GLY A 69 -9.52 -10.48 15.73
CA GLY A 69 -8.75 -9.42 15.05
C GLY A 69 -9.51 -8.08 14.98
N LEU A 70 -8.76 -6.99 14.79
CA LEU A 70 -9.29 -5.62 14.84
C LEU A 70 -10.44 -5.38 13.86
N GLU A 71 -10.28 -5.81 12.61
CA GLU A 71 -11.30 -5.58 11.57
C GLU A 71 -12.59 -6.35 11.86
N ALA A 72 -12.49 -7.64 12.21
CA ALA A 72 -13.65 -8.46 12.54
C ALA A 72 -14.40 -7.92 13.76
N ALA A 73 -13.67 -7.49 14.80
CA ALA A 73 -14.25 -6.89 16.00
C ALA A 73 -15.06 -5.62 15.67
N LEU A 74 -14.49 -4.70 14.88
CA LEU A 74 -15.15 -3.45 14.47
C LEU A 74 -16.27 -3.66 13.43
N LEU A 75 -16.28 -4.80 12.73
CA LEU A 75 -17.40 -5.22 11.88
C LEU A 75 -18.57 -5.77 12.70
N LYS A 76 -18.28 -6.52 13.77
CA LYS A 76 -19.31 -7.12 14.62
C LYS A 76 -19.98 -6.08 15.52
N HIS A 77 -19.22 -5.10 16.00
CA HIS A 77 -19.70 -4.00 16.82
C HIS A 77 -19.21 -2.66 16.22
N ALA A 78 -20.10 -2.00 15.46
CA ALA A 78 -19.78 -0.73 14.83
C ALA A 78 -19.50 0.35 15.88
N PRO A 79 -18.36 1.08 15.80
CA PRO A 79 -18.09 2.19 16.70
C PRO A 79 -19.05 3.35 16.46
N THR A 80 -19.33 4.12 17.52
CA THR A 80 -19.96 5.44 17.42
C THR A 80 -19.02 6.43 16.71
N PRO A 81 -19.52 7.58 16.20
CA PRO A 81 -18.65 8.58 15.60
C PRO A 81 -17.55 9.11 16.52
N SER A 82 -17.81 9.23 17.83
CA SER A 82 -16.80 9.64 18.83
C SER A 82 -15.73 8.57 19.05
N LEU A 83 -16.14 7.31 19.17
CA LEU A 83 -15.21 6.19 19.33
C LEU A 83 -14.37 5.98 18.06
N GLU A 84 -14.98 6.09 16.88
CA GLU A 84 -14.27 6.03 15.60
C GLU A 84 -13.22 7.14 15.49
N ALA A 85 -13.56 8.38 15.86
CA ALA A 85 -12.60 9.49 15.87
C ALA A 85 -11.41 9.20 16.81
N ALA A 86 -11.65 8.59 17.98
CA ALA A 86 -10.58 8.19 18.89
C ALA A 86 -9.70 7.07 18.31
N ILE A 87 -10.30 6.07 17.64
CA ILE A 87 -9.56 4.99 16.95
C ILE A 87 -8.70 5.56 15.83
N VAL A 88 -9.26 6.45 15.00
CA VAL A 88 -8.54 7.12 13.91
C VAL A 88 -7.35 7.93 14.44
N GLN A 89 -7.57 8.71 15.51
CA GLN A 89 -6.51 9.49 16.13
C GLN A 89 -5.38 8.60 16.67
N SER A 90 -5.71 7.61 17.51
CA SER A 90 -4.72 6.69 18.11
C SER A 90 -3.99 5.87 17.04
N THR A 91 -4.69 5.40 16.00
CA THR A 91 -4.06 4.72 14.86
C THR A 91 -3.07 5.64 14.14
N GLY A 92 -3.48 6.87 13.84
CA GLY A 92 -2.64 7.84 13.16
C GLY A 92 -1.38 8.20 13.95
N GLU A 93 -1.49 8.38 15.26
CA GLU A 93 -0.36 8.65 16.16
C GLU A 93 0.60 7.48 16.24
N PHE A 94 0.09 6.26 16.40
CA PHE A 94 0.90 5.05 16.52
C PHE A 94 1.73 4.75 15.26
N ILE A 95 1.10 4.85 14.08
CA ILE A 95 1.78 4.65 12.80
C ILE A 95 2.76 5.78 12.51
N ALA A 96 2.37 7.05 12.77
CA ALA A 96 3.25 8.20 12.54
C ALA A 96 4.52 8.16 13.41
N ALA A 97 4.44 7.63 14.63
CA ALA A 97 5.63 7.48 15.48
C ALA A 97 6.64 6.50 14.88
N ALA A 98 6.18 5.35 14.38
CA ALA A 98 7.05 4.38 13.72
C ALA A 98 7.61 4.93 12.40
N GLU A 99 6.77 5.55 11.57
CA GLU A 99 7.18 6.20 10.32
C GLU A 99 8.25 7.27 10.57
N ALA A 100 8.08 8.14 11.57
CA ALA A 100 9.05 9.18 11.89
C ALA A 100 10.43 8.62 12.25
N SER A 101 10.49 7.49 12.98
CA SER A 101 11.75 6.80 13.27
C SER A 101 12.44 6.31 11.99
N ILE A 102 11.67 5.71 11.08
CA ILE A 102 12.18 5.18 9.81
C ILE A 102 12.70 6.33 8.93
N ILE A 103 11.95 7.43 8.83
CA ILE A 103 12.36 8.64 8.09
C ILE A 103 13.68 9.18 8.68
N ALA A 104 13.80 9.26 10.00
CA ALA A 104 15.03 9.72 10.64
C ALA A 104 16.24 8.83 10.31
N GLU A 105 16.07 7.50 10.25
CA GLU A 105 17.14 6.59 9.83
C GLU A 105 17.56 6.80 8.37
N ILE A 106 16.60 7.05 7.47
CA ILE A 106 16.88 7.32 6.05
C ILE A 106 17.68 8.61 5.89
N PHE A 107 17.25 9.70 6.55
CA PHE A 107 17.95 10.99 6.50
C PHE A 107 19.36 10.94 7.10
N ASN A 108 19.59 10.02 8.04
CA ASN A 108 20.91 9.74 8.60
C ASN A 108 21.73 8.74 7.77
N ASN A 109 21.24 8.32 6.60
CA ASN A 109 21.86 7.30 5.74
C ASN A 109 22.07 5.94 6.44
N ALA A 110 21.30 5.65 7.49
CA ALA A 110 21.36 4.38 8.21
C ALA A 110 20.49 3.29 7.58
N ARG A 111 19.59 3.68 6.67
CA ARG A 111 18.61 2.78 6.03
C ARG A 111 18.33 3.19 4.60
N THR A 112 18.12 2.20 3.73
CA THR A 112 17.49 2.37 2.41
C THR A 112 16.23 1.52 2.35
N LEU A 113 15.10 2.12 1.97
CA LEU A 113 13.82 1.41 1.84
C LEU A 113 13.87 0.36 0.73
N ARG A 114 13.23 -0.80 0.94
CA ARG A 114 13.19 -1.89 -0.05
C ARG A 114 12.60 -1.44 -1.39
N LEU A 115 11.54 -0.63 -1.35
CA LEU A 115 10.94 -0.10 -2.57
C LEU A 115 11.88 0.85 -3.34
N ALA A 116 12.69 1.63 -2.62
CA ALA A 116 13.69 2.53 -3.24
C ALA A 116 14.72 1.73 -4.04
N LYS A 117 15.06 0.51 -3.59
CA LYS A 117 15.95 -0.41 -4.32
C LYS A 117 15.29 -1.02 -5.56
N LEU A 118 13.97 -1.24 -5.56
CA LEU A 118 13.23 -1.75 -6.73
C LEU A 118 13.09 -0.70 -7.85
N ILE A 119 12.80 0.55 -7.49
CA ILE A 119 12.43 1.61 -8.44
C ILE A 119 13.41 1.81 -9.62
N PRO A 120 14.75 1.74 -9.43
CA PRO A 120 15.71 1.78 -10.52
C PRO A 120 15.44 0.76 -11.64
N HIS A 121 14.96 -0.44 -11.28
CA HIS A 121 14.69 -1.54 -12.19
C HIS A 121 13.34 -1.44 -12.92
N LEU A 122 12.47 -0.51 -12.52
CA LEU A 122 11.15 -0.34 -13.13
C LEU A 122 11.23 0.54 -14.39
N LEU A 123 10.42 0.18 -15.39
CA LEU A 123 10.13 1.08 -16.50
C LEU A 123 9.42 2.34 -15.98
N LYS A 124 9.84 3.50 -16.50
CA LYS A 124 9.34 4.83 -16.08
C LYS A 124 8.55 5.44 -17.25
N PRO A 125 7.25 5.14 -17.39
CA PRO A 125 6.46 5.69 -18.49
C PRO A 125 6.25 7.20 -18.29
N ASP A 126 6.07 7.94 -19.40
CA ASP A 126 5.80 9.39 -19.35
C ASP A 126 4.52 9.74 -18.55
N THR A 127 3.59 8.78 -18.46
CA THR A 127 2.37 8.87 -17.66
C THR A 127 2.61 8.72 -16.16
N GLY A 128 3.80 8.30 -15.73
CA GLY A 128 4.15 7.99 -14.34
C GLY A 128 3.87 6.52 -13.98
N ILE A 129 4.65 5.99 -13.02
CA ILE A 129 4.52 4.61 -12.51
C ILE A 129 3.29 4.55 -11.59
N PRO A 130 2.25 3.78 -11.92
CA PRO A 130 1.08 3.67 -11.05
C PRO A 130 1.38 2.77 -9.84
N ILE A 131 1.20 3.33 -8.64
CA ILE A 131 1.32 2.62 -7.37
C ILE A 131 0.04 2.83 -6.58
N VAL A 132 -0.67 1.74 -6.28
CA VAL A 132 -1.82 1.76 -5.39
C VAL A 132 -1.38 1.24 -4.04
N THR A 133 -1.67 1.96 -2.96
CA THR A 133 -1.36 1.51 -1.60
C THR A 133 -2.53 1.72 -0.64
N THR A 134 -2.80 0.72 0.19
CA THR A 134 -3.79 0.83 1.26
C THR A 134 -3.18 1.35 2.58
N ASN A 135 -1.89 1.68 2.57
CA ASN A 135 -1.14 2.09 3.75
C ASN A 135 -1.33 3.58 4.04
N TYR A 136 -1.40 3.94 5.33
CA TYR A 136 -1.50 5.34 5.76
C TYR A 136 -0.14 6.05 5.73
N ASP A 137 0.93 5.33 6.05
CA ASP A 137 2.29 5.85 6.03
C ASP A 137 2.70 6.31 4.61
N ARG A 138 3.76 7.11 4.56
CA ARG A 138 4.28 7.79 3.38
C ARG A 138 5.59 7.17 2.91
N LEU A 139 5.88 5.93 3.30
CA LEU A 139 7.13 5.28 2.93
C LEU A 139 7.20 4.96 1.44
N VAL A 140 6.05 4.77 0.77
CA VAL A 140 5.99 4.60 -0.69
C VAL A 140 6.44 5.88 -1.39
N GLU A 141 5.88 7.02 -0.98
CA GLU A 141 6.22 8.34 -1.49
C GLU A 141 7.71 8.63 -1.27
N LEU A 142 8.19 8.46 -0.03
CA LEU A 142 9.59 8.66 0.32
C LEU A 142 10.52 7.76 -0.51
N ALA A 143 10.20 6.47 -0.67
CA ALA A 143 10.99 5.56 -1.48
C ALA A 143 11.10 6.00 -2.95
N CYS A 144 10.03 6.57 -3.51
CA CYS A 144 10.03 7.15 -4.85
C CYS A 144 10.95 8.37 -4.95
N GLU A 145 10.87 9.28 -3.99
CA GLU A 145 11.69 10.50 -3.97
C GLU A 145 13.18 10.18 -3.75
N GLU A 146 13.50 9.28 -2.82
CA GLU A 146 14.89 8.80 -2.59
C GLU A 146 15.48 8.11 -3.83
N ALA A 147 14.64 7.50 -4.67
CA ALA A 147 15.05 6.92 -5.96
C ALA A 147 15.07 7.93 -7.13
N GLY A 148 14.88 9.22 -6.85
CA GLY A 148 14.96 10.31 -7.83
C GLY A 148 13.72 10.51 -8.70
N LEU A 149 12.55 9.97 -8.29
CA LEU A 149 11.27 10.21 -8.95
C LEU A 149 10.51 11.36 -8.30
N GLY A 150 9.73 12.09 -9.10
CA GLY A 150 8.64 12.89 -8.57
C GLY A 150 7.51 12.01 -8.01
N VAL A 151 6.69 12.54 -7.12
CA VAL A 151 5.52 11.83 -6.57
C VAL A 151 4.25 12.64 -6.76
N ASP A 152 3.37 12.13 -7.62
CA ASP A 152 2.03 12.67 -7.84
C ASP A 152 1.03 11.97 -6.92
N THR A 153 0.57 12.68 -5.90
CA THR A 153 -0.50 12.25 -4.98
C THR A 153 -1.80 13.00 -5.26
N MET A 154 -1.93 13.69 -6.40
CA MET A 154 -3.05 14.58 -6.75
C MET A 154 -3.20 15.84 -5.88
N PHE A 155 -2.25 16.12 -4.98
CA PHE A 155 -2.22 17.34 -4.19
C PHE A 155 -1.19 18.32 -4.75
N SER A 156 -1.61 19.57 -4.99
CA SER A 156 -0.75 20.64 -5.52
C SER A 156 -0.48 21.71 -4.46
N GLY A 157 0.82 21.98 -4.22
CA GLY A 157 1.32 22.96 -3.26
C GLY A 157 2.57 22.48 -2.53
N GLN A 158 3.33 23.40 -1.95
CA GLN A 158 4.60 23.09 -1.27
C GLN A 158 4.44 22.84 0.22
N PHE A 159 3.76 23.74 0.94
CA PHE A 159 3.60 23.65 2.40
C PHE A 159 2.28 23.00 2.79
N ALA A 160 1.18 23.54 2.29
CA ALA A 160 -0.15 22.99 2.45
C ALA A 160 -0.76 22.85 1.05
N ALA A 161 -0.80 21.62 0.56
CA ALA A 161 -1.21 21.32 -0.81
C ALA A 161 -2.71 21.04 -0.87
N LYS A 162 -3.40 21.62 -1.85
CA LYS A 162 -4.83 21.39 -2.09
C LYS A 162 -5.01 20.20 -3.01
N LEU A 163 -6.09 19.44 -2.82
CA LEU A 163 -6.44 18.36 -3.74
C LEU A 163 -6.82 18.96 -5.11
N ASP A 164 -5.91 18.86 -6.05
CA ASP A 164 -6.07 19.30 -7.44
C ASP A 164 -5.31 18.33 -8.36
N PRO A 165 -5.98 17.25 -8.82
CA PRO A 165 -5.33 16.23 -9.65
C PRO A 165 -4.77 16.79 -10.96
N GLN A 166 -5.41 17.82 -11.53
CA GLN A 166 -4.99 18.40 -12.79
C GLN A 166 -3.71 19.20 -12.59
N GLU A 167 -3.71 20.14 -11.65
CA GLU A 167 -2.53 20.96 -11.36
C GLU A 167 -1.36 20.12 -10.84
N SER A 168 -1.62 19.10 -10.00
CA SER A 168 -0.60 18.17 -9.51
C SER A 168 0.11 17.47 -10.68
N SER A 169 -0.64 16.92 -11.63
CA SER A 169 -0.08 16.27 -12.83
C SER A 169 0.71 17.25 -13.70
N TRP A 170 0.17 18.45 -13.95
CA TRP A 170 0.85 19.47 -14.76
C TRP A 170 2.11 20.04 -14.12
N SER A 171 2.24 19.98 -12.79
CA SER A 171 3.46 20.41 -12.07
C SER A 171 4.71 19.60 -12.49
N PHE A 172 4.52 18.40 -13.04
CA PHE A 172 5.59 17.55 -13.56
C PHE A 172 5.93 17.83 -15.03
N CYS A 173 5.19 18.70 -15.72
CA CYS A 173 5.53 19.07 -17.10
C CYS A 173 6.86 19.82 -17.13
N ARG A 174 7.74 19.44 -18.06
CA ARG A 174 9.09 20.02 -18.26
C ARG A 174 9.26 20.62 -19.65
N GLY A 175 8.28 20.45 -20.54
CA GLY A 175 8.30 21.06 -21.85
C GLY A 175 7.18 20.56 -22.74
N ALA A 176 6.97 21.27 -23.84
CA ALA A 176 6.02 20.93 -24.88
C ALA A 176 6.72 21.01 -26.24
N LYS A 177 6.48 20.04 -27.12
CA LYS A 177 7.03 20.00 -28.48
C LYS A 177 5.92 19.71 -29.47
N LEU A 178 5.87 20.48 -30.56
CA LEU A 178 4.99 20.18 -31.69
C LEU A 178 5.55 18.98 -32.47
N VAL A 179 4.74 17.93 -32.63
CA VAL A 179 5.05 16.74 -33.43
C VAL A 179 3.93 16.57 -34.46
N GLY A 180 4.19 17.01 -35.69
CA GLY A 180 3.16 17.13 -36.72
C GLY A 180 2.15 18.22 -36.33
N ARG A 181 0.88 17.84 -36.17
CA ARG A 181 -0.21 18.73 -35.73
C ARG A 181 -0.54 18.63 -34.24
N ASN A 182 0.14 17.75 -33.50
CA ASN A 182 -0.16 17.47 -32.10
C ASN A 182 0.94 18.01 -31.18
N VAL A 183 0.56 18.55 -30.04
CA VAL A 183 1.51 18.91 -28.97
C VAL A 183 1.81 17.67 -28.15
N ARG A 184 3.09 17.32 -28.02
CA ARG A 184 3.57 16.31 -27.08
C ARG A 184 4.21 16.99 -25.88
N TYR A 185 3.73 16.66 -24.70
CA TYR A 185 4.28 17.14 -23.45
C TYR A 185 5.35 16.17 -22.95
N LYS A 186 6.44 16.72 -22.43
CA LYS A 186 7.49 15.96 -21.73
C LYS A 186 7.29 16.17 -20.25
N PHE A 187 7.10 15.08 -19.50
CA PHE A 187 6.99 15.13 -18.05
C PHE A 187 8.28 14.63 -17.39
N ALA A 188 8.53 15.06 -16.16
CA ALA A 188 9.51 14.44 -15.30
C ALA A 188 9.08 12.99 -14.97
N ALA A 189 10.06 12.10 -14.80
CA ALA A 189 9.80 10.75 -14.30
C ALA A 189 9.16 10.85 -12.91
N ARG A 190 8.06 10.13 -12.70
CA ARG A 190 7.28 10.19 -11.47
C ARG A 190 6.59 8.88 -11.15
N ALA A 191 6.21 8.71 -9.89
CA ALA A 191 5.21 7.74 -9.46
C ALA A 191 3.87 8.47 -9.27
N ASN A 192 2.76 7.82 -9.65
CA ASN A 192 1.41 8.24 -9.31
C ASN A 192 0.95 7.36 -8.16
N VAL A 193 0.85 7.93 -6.95
CA VAL A 193 0.56 7.19 -5.72
C VAL A 193 -0.90 7.38 -5.35
N PHE A 194 -1.67 6.30 -5.40
CA PHE A 194 -3.10 6.29 -5.09
C PHE A 194 -3.35 5.64 -3.74
N LYS A 195 -3.91 6.40 -2.79
CA LYS A 195 -4.16 5.98 -1.40
C LYS A 195 -5.65 5.98 -1.08
N PRO A 196 -6.42 4.96 -1.52
CA PRO A 196 -7.87 4.90 -1.28
C PRO A 196 -8.24 4.94 0.22
N HIS A 197 -7.31 4.62 1.12
CA HIS A 197 -7.54 4.60 2.57
C HIS A 197 -7.00 5.82 3.32
N GLY A 198 -6.55 6.83 2.59
CA GLY A 198 -6.00 8.02 3.22
C GLY A 198 -4.50 8.00 3.40
N SER A 199 -4.01 9.06 4.03
CA SER A 199 -2.61 9.26 4.32
C SER A 199 -2.46 9.96 5.66
N LEU A 200 -1.35 9.71 6.35
CA LEU A 200 -1.07 10.41 7.59
C LEU A 200 -1.05 11.92 7.40
N ASP A 201 -0.56 12.45 6.28
CA ASP A 201 -0.44 13.88 6.03
C ASP A 201 -1.70 14.57 5.49
N TRP A 202 -2.87 13.92 5.48
CA TRP A 202 -4.12 14.52 5.00
C TRP A 202 -4.97 15.05 6.15
N TYR A 203 -5.51 16.25 5.98
CA TYR A 203 -6.37 16.93 6.96
C TYR A 203 -7.51 17.67 6.25
N HIS A 204 -8.55 18.03 7.02
CA HIS A 204 -9.52 19.03 6.57
C HIS A 204 -9.09 20.45 6.95
N ARG A 205 -9.26 21.38 6.02
CA ARG A 205 -9.21 22.82 6.27
C ARG A 205 -10.44 23.45 5.62
N GLU A 206 -11.30 24.06 6.42
CA GLU A 206 -12.56 24.67 5.94
C GLU A 206 -13.40 23.69 5.11
N GLY A 207 -13.49 22.44 5.57
CA GLY A 207 -14.20 21.35 4.87
C GLY A 207 -13.49 20.77 3.65
N ASN A 208 -12.36 21.34 3.20
CA ASN A 208 -11.63 20.87 2.03
C ASN A 208 -10.43 19.98 2.43
N PRO A 209 -10.13 18.90 1.68
CA PRO A 209 -8.95 18.10 1.93
C PRO A 209 -7.67 18.85 1.55
N VAL A 210 -6.69 18.80 2.45
CA VAL A 210 -5.37 19.41 2.31
C VAL A 210 -4.32 18.42 2.75
N ARG A 211 -3.20 18.35 2.01
CA ARG A 211 -2.00 17.61 2.41
C ARG A 211 -1.02 18.54 3.09
N TYR A 212 -0.62 18.21 4.32
CA TYR A 212 0.39 18.92 5.12
C TYR A 212 1.31 17.90 5.79
N ALA A 213 2.60 17.90 5.47
CA ALA A 213 3.52 16.85 5.92
C ALA A 213 3.78 16.86 7.44
N GLY A 214 3.59 17.99 8.11
CA GLY A 214 3.78 18.11 9.55
C GLY A 214 2.66 17.47 10.38
N ALA A 215 2.89 17.39 11.69
CA ALA A 215 1.88 16.95 12.65
C ALA A 215 1.03 18.14 13.12
N LEU A 216 -0.29 17.98 13.05
CA LEU A 216 -1.26 18.92 13.61
C LEU A 216 -2.12 18.18 14.64
N PRO A 217 -2.60 18.85 15.70
CA PRO A 217 -3.56 18.29 16.65
C PRO A 217 -4.97 18.30 16.03
N LEU A 218 -5.10 17.77 14.81
CA LEU A 218 -6.31 17.70 14.03
C LEU A 218 -6.50 16.27 13.52
N PRO A 219 -7.75 15.81 13.33
CA PRO A 219 -8.01 14.49 12.78
C PRO A 219 -7.34 14.31 11.41
N ARG A 220 -6.60 13.21 11.27
CA ARG A 220 -6.03 12.78 9.98
C ARG A 220 -7.11 12.13 9.13
N LEU A 221 -7.05 12.32 7.81
CA LEU A 221 -7.97 11.67 6.88
C LEU A 221 -7.44 10.29 6.51
N ILE A 222 -7.73 9.32 7.38
CA ILE A 222 -7.45 7.89 7.17
C ILE A 222 -8.72 7.07 7.41
N ILE A 223 -8.83 5.95 6.70
CA ILE A 223 -9.95 5.01 6.84
C ILE A 223 -9.47 3.79 7.61
N THR A 224 -9.88 3.67 8.88
CA THR A 224 -9.61 2.51 9.72
C THR A 224 -10.51 1.32 9.34
N PRO A 225 -10.11 0.07 9.65
CA PRO A 225 -10.97 -1.10 9.43
C PRO A 225 -12.30 -1.00 10.19
N GLY A 226 -13.33 -1.71 9.72
CA GLY A 226 -14.66 -1.76 10.35
C GLY A 226 -15.79 -1.21 9.47
N LEU A 227 -17.03 -1.25 9.96
CA LEU A 227 -18.24 -0.97 9.17
C LEU A 227 -18.32 0.46 8.60
N ASN A 228 -17.75 1.46 9.30
CA ASN A 228 -17.83 2.86 8.86
C ASN A 228 -16.88 3.18 7.69
N LYS A 229 -15.95 2.26 7.36
CA LYS A 229 -15.13 2.28 6.14
C LYS A 229 -15.95 2.52 4.87
N PHE A 230 -17.13 1.92 4.80
CA PHE A 230 -18.04 2.06 3.67
C PHE A 230 -18.65 3.45 3.55
N ARG A 231 -18.84 4.20 4.64
CA ARG A 231 -19.44 5.55 4.61
C ARG A 231 -18.41 6.60 4.23
N ASN A 232 -17.22 6.55 4.83
CA ASN A 232 -16.19 7.57 4.64
C ASN A 232 -15.49 7.47 3.28
N GLY A 233 -15.45 6.27 2.67
CA GLY A 233 -14.82 6.08 1.36
C GLY A 233 -15.49 6.80 0.19
N TYR A 234 -16.70 7.34 0.34
CA TYR A 234 -17.39 8.11 -0.71
C TYR A 234 -17.09 9.61 -0.67
N GLU A 235 -16.35 10.07 0.34
CA GLU A 235 -15.99 11.47 0.50
C GLU A 235 -14.62 11.77 -0.09
N SER A 236 -14.45 13.01 -0.56
CA SER A 236 -13.16 13.51 -1.01
C SER A 236 -12.21 13.67 0.19
N PRO A 237 -10.98 13.14 0.14
CA PRO A 237 -10.22 12.79 -1.06
C PRO A 237 -10.25 11.30 -1.47
N PHE A 238 -10.86 10.43 -0.66
CA PHE A 238 -10.80 8.98 -0.82
C PHE A 238 -11.42 8.50 -2.14
N ASP A 239 -12.54 9.10 -2.53
CA ASP A 239 -13.26 8.79 -3.77
C ASP A 239 -12.37 8.96 -5.02
N LYS A 240 -11.66 10.10 -5.14
CA LYS A 240 -10.77 10.39 -6.26
C LYS A 240 -9.58 9.45 -6.31
N HIS A 241 -8.98 9.16 -5.15
CA HIS A 241 -7.87 8.20 -5.08
C HIS A 241 -8.31 6.80 -5.46
N ARG A 242 -9.50 6.37 -5.02
CA ARG A 242 -10.08 5.09 -5.40
C ARG A 242 -10.41 5.03 -6.89
N GLU A 243 -11.00 6.08 -7.46
CA GLU A 243 -11.30 6.16 -8.89
C GLU A 243 -10.01 5.98 -9.72
N LYS A 244 -8.94 6.71 -9.39
CA LYS A 244 -7.66 6.59 -10.10
C LYS A 244 -6.96 5.25 -9.86
N ALA A 245 -7.05 4.68 -8.67
CA ALA A 245 -6.56 3.34 -8.38
C ALA A 245 -7.28 2.29 -9.25
N ASN A 246 -8.62 2.35 -9.31
CA ASN A 246 -9.43 1.44 -10.09
C ASN A 246 -9.14 1.58 -11.59
N ASP A 247 -9.04 2.81 -12.10
CA ASP A 247 -8.66 3.07 -13.50
C ASP A 247 -7.28 2.49 -13.85
N ALA A 248 -6.30 2.62 -12.95
CA ALA A 248 -4.99 2.02 -13.13
C ALA A 248 -5.05 0.48 -13.15
N ILE A 249 -5.82 -0.12 -12.25
CA ILE A 249 -6.04 -1.58 -12.16
C ILE A 249 -6.72 -2.12 -13.43
N ASP A 250 -7.76 -1.45 -13.90
CA ASP A 250 -8.52 -1.88 -15.08
C ASP A 250 -7.65 -1.84 -16.35
N LYS A 251 -6.76 -0.86 -16.46
CA LYS A 251 -5.82 -0.70 -17.58
C LYS A 251 -4.55 -1.55 -17.46
N ALA A 252 -4.29 -2.16 -16.30
CA ALA A 252 -3.07 -2.90 -16.04
C ALA A 252 -2.89 -4.08 -16.99
N ARG A 253 -1.64 -4.30 -17.39
CA ARG A 253 -1.19 -5.51 -18.11
C ARG A 253 -0.46 -6.48 -17.20
N ARG A 254 0.09 -5.97 -16.08
CA ARG A 254 0.84 -6.73 -15.09
C ARG A 254 0.60 -6.15 -13.70
N PHE A 255 0.53 -6.99 -12.68
CA PHE A 255 0.50 -6.58 -11.28
C PHE A 255 1.73 -7.07 -10.53
N LEU A 256 2.41 -6.19 -9.80
CA LEU A 256 3.35 -6.57 -8.75
C LEU A 256 2.70 -6.22 -7.41
N ILE A 257 2.32 -7.25 -6.67
CA ILE A 257 1.60 -7.13 -5.40
C ILE A 257 2.58 -7.43 -4.27
N VAL A 258 2.80 -6.48 -3.37
CA VAL A 258 3.79 -6.59 -2.29
C VAL A 258 3.12 -6.37 -0.94
N GLY A 259 3.12 -7.40 -0.10
CA GLY A 259 2.61 -7.34 1.28
C GLY A 259 1.12 -6.99 1.39
N TYR A 260 0.32 -7.26 0.35
CA TYR A 260 -1.11 -7.01 0.33
C TYR A 260 -1.92 -8.28 0.62
N GLY A 261 -2.83 -8.19 1.60
CA GLY A 261 -3.53 -9.35 2.18
C GLY A 261 -4.77 -9.83 1.43
N PHE A 262 -5.25 -9.14 0.38
CA PHE A 262 -6.53 -9.44 -0.28
C PHE A 262 -7.71 -9.48 0.70
N ASN A 263 -7.82 -8.41 1.51
CA ASN A 263 -8.93 -8.19 2.44
C ASN A 263 -9.64 -6.85 2.16
N ASP A 264 -9.34 -6.19 1.03
CA ASP A 264 -9.99 -4.94 0.66
C ASP A 264 -11.08 -5.15 -0.38
N ASP A 265 -12.32 -5.23 0.06
CA ASP A 265 -13.44 -5.49 -0.84
C ASP A 265 -13.56 -4.45 -1.96
N HIS A 266 -13.27 -3.17 -1.69
CA HIS A 266 -13.36 -2.12 -2.71
C HIS A 266 -12.31 -2.30 -3.80
N LEU A 267 -11.04 -2.50 -3.44
CA LEU A 267 -9.98 -2.72 -4.41
C LEU A 267 -10.15 -4.03 -5.15
N GLU A 268 -10.63 -5.07 -4.45
CA GLU A 268 -10.84 -6.38 -5.01
C GLU A 268 -11.98 -6.46 -6.02
N THR A 269 -12.96 -5.56 -5.98
CA THR A 269 -13.98 -5.47 -7.04
C THR A 269 -13.37 -5.26 -8.42
N HIS A 270 -12.20 -4.62 -8.53
CA HIS A 270 -11.47 -4.44 -9.78
C HIS A 270 -10.29 -5.41 -9.90
N LEU A 271 -9.48 -5.57 -8.84
CA LEU A 271 -8.26 -6.37 -8.88
C LEU A 271 -8.53 -7.85 -9.16
N THR A 272 -9.48 -8.46 -8.45
CA THR A 272 -9.76 -9.90 -8.53
C THR A 272 -10.27 -10.30 -9.92
N PRO A 273 -11.24 -9.60 -10.55
CA PRO A 273 -11.65 -9.90 -11.92
C PRO A 273 -10.51 -9.78 -12.93
N ARG A 274 -9.64 -8.77 -12.80
CA ARG A 274 -8.49 -8.58 -13.70
C ARG A 274 -7.51 -9.76 -13.61
N ILE A 275 -7.18 -10.20 -12.40
CA ILE A 275 -6.32 -11.37 -12.18
C ILE A 275 -6.96 -12.62 -12.78
N LYS A 276 -8.25 -12.88 -12.51
CA LYS A 276 -8.99 -14.02 -13.07
C LYS A 276 -9.12 -13.98 -14.59
N SER A 277 -9.10 -12.79 -15.20
CA SER A 277 -9.12 -12.63 -16.66
C SER A 277 -7.77 -12.89 -17.33
N GLY A 278 -6.72 -13.22 -16.57
CA GLY A 278 -5.42 -13.62 -17.09
C GLY A 278 -4.32 -12.56 -17.03
N VAL A 279 -4.54 -11.43 -16.35
CA VAL A 279 -3.49 -10.41 -16.16
C VAL A 279 -2.32 -11.01 -15.37
N LYS A 280 -1.11 -10.94 -15.93
CA LYS A 280 0.10 -11.49 -15.29
C LYS A 280 0.28 -10.86 -13.91
N THR A 281 0.52 -11.67 -12.89
CA THR A 281 0.56 -11.21 -11.50
C THR A 281 1.71 -11.87 -10.77
N VAL A 282 2.50 -11.08 -10.05
CA VAL A 282 3.49 -11.55 -9.09
C VAL A 282 3.09 -11.05 -7.71
N VAL A 283 3.02 -11.95 -6.74
CA VAL A 283 2.72 -11.65 -5.33
C VAL A 283 3.93 -11.97 -4.47
N LEU A 284 4.43 -10.98 -3.73
CA LEU A 284 5.50 -11.12 -2.75
C LEU A 284 4.94 -10.79 -1.36
N THR A 285 5.01 -11.71 -0.40
CA THR A 285 4.47 -11.47 0.95
C THR A 285 5.16 -12.34 1.98
N TYR A 286 5.15 -11.94 3.25
CA TYR A 286 5.62 -12.83 4.32
C TYR A 286 4.74 -14.09 4.42
N ALA A 287 3.42 -13.93 4.41
CA ALA A 287 2.48 -15.04 4.40
C ALA A 287 1.30 -14.73 3.46
N LEU A 288 0.87 -15.71 2.67
CA LEU A 288 -0.32 -15.60 1.85
C LEU A 288 -1.57 -15.73 2.73
N SER A 289 -2.53 -14.83 2.54
CA SER A 289 -3.88 -15.05 3.08
C SER A 289 -4.52 -16.26 2.40
N PRO A 290 -5.52 -16.92 3.03
CA PRO A 290 -6.24 -18.02 2.39
C PRO A 290 -6.81 -17.65 1.01
N LYS A 291 -7.26 -16.39 0.85
CA LYS A 291 -7.77 -15.85 -0.42
C LYS A 291 -6.66 -15.70 -1.47
N ALA A 292 -5.51 -15.14 -1.07
CA ALA A 292 -4.34 -14.98 -1.95
C ALA A 292 -3.78 -16.34 -2.39
N LYS A 293 -3.68 -17.31 -1.47
CA LYS A 293 -3.22 -18.67 -1.77
C LYS A 293 -4.16 -19.37 -2.75
N LYS A 294 -5.48 -19.32 -2.50
CA LYS A 294 -6.48 -19.85 -3.42
C LYS A 294 -6.38 -19.22 -4.81
N MET A 295 -6.28 -17.89 -4.88
CA MET A 295 -6.13 -17.17 -6.14
C MET A 295 -4.88 -17.61 -6.91
N SER A 296 -3.77 -17.81 -6.22
CA SER A 296 -2.50 -18.22 -6.83
C SER A 296 -2.54 -19.65 -7.36
N MET A 297 -3.23 -20.56 -6.66
CA MET A 297 -3.39 -21.96 -7.09
C MET A 297 -4.37 -22.11 -8.26
N GLU A 298 -5.43 -21.30 -8.31
CA GLU A 298 -6.48 -21.40 -9.34
C GLU A 298 -6.13 -20.70 -10.66
N ASN A 299 -5.13 -19.80 -10.69
CA ASN A 299 -4.84 -18.95 -11.83
C ASN A 299 -3.37 -19.06 -12.26
N LYS A 300 -3.09 -19.71 -13.40
CA LYS A 300 -1.72 -19.95 -13.91
C LYS A 300 -0.93 -18.69 -14.24
N ASN A 301 -1.60 -17.56 -14.47
CA ASN A 301 -0.97 -16.25 -14.68
C ASN A 301 -0.45 -15.60 -13.39
N VAL A 302 -0.61 -16.26 -12.23
CA VAL A 302 -0.14 -15.78 -10.93
C VAL A 302 1.09 -16.56 -10.50
N VAL A 303 2.15 -15.83 -10.14
CA VAL A 303 3.28 -16.36 -9.37
C VAL A 303 3.19 -15.76 -7.97
N ALA A 304 3.19 -16.59 -6.93
CA ALA A 304 3.18 -16.11 -5.56
C ALA A 304 4.36 -16.68 -4.78
N ILE A 305 4.99 -15.83 -3.97
CA ILE A 305 6.20 -16.14 -3.22
C ILE A 305 5.99 -15.72 -1.78
N GLU A 306 6.03 -16.69 -0.86
CA GLU A 306 5.87 -16.47 0.57
C GLU A 306 7.05 -17.00 1.39
N PHE A 307 7.25 -16.46 2.59
CA PHE A 307 8.21 -17.03 3.53
C PHE A 307 7.77 -18.43 3.93
N HIS A 308 8.74 -19.35 4.01
CA HIS A 308 8.50 -20.66 4.57
C HIS A 308 9.73 -21.16 5.33
N GLU A 309 9.50 -21.92 6.39
CA GLU A 309 10.54 -22.58 7.17
C GLU A 309 10.18 -24.05 7.34
N ALA A 310 11.06 -24.93 6.84
CA ALA A 310 10.89 -26.38 6.92
C ALA A 310 12.13 -27.01 7.54
N ALA A 311 11.95 -27.81 8.59
CA ALA A 311 13.03 -28.48 9.31
C ALA A 311 14.19 -27.53 9.74
N GLY A 312 13.85 -26.30 10.12
CA GLY A 312 14.82 -25.27 10.55
C GLY A 312 15.55 -24.54 9.42
N VAL A 313 15.25 -24.88 8.16
CA VAL A 313 15.78 -24.17 6.98
C VAL A 313 14.76 -23.14 6.52
N LYS A 314 15.18 -21.88 6.49
CA LYS A 314 14.38 -20.76 5.99
C LYS A 314 14.49 -20.70 4.47
N GLY A 315 13.43 -20.29 3.81
CA GLY A 315 13.41 -20.16 2.38
C GLY A 315 12.17 -19.44 1.88
N ALA A 316 11.87 -19.68 0.60
CA ALA A 316 10.66 -19.21 -0.03
C ALA A 316 9.84 -20.40 -0.53
N ASN A 317 8.55 -20.36 -0.26
CA ASN A 317 7.60 -21.23 -0.90
C ASN A 317 7.01 -20.50 -2.11
N ILE A 318 7.13 -21.12 -3.29
CA ILE A 318 6.77 -20.51 -4.57
C ILE A 318 5.62 -21.28 -5.19
N ILE A 319 4.53 -20.57 -5.50
CA ILE A 319 3.41 -21.07 -6.27
C ILE A 319 3.57 -20.58 -7.71
N VAL A 320 3.66 -21.50 -8.66
CA VAL A 320 3.71 -21.23 -10.09
C VAL A 320 3.01 -22.33 -10.86
N ASP A 321 2.17 -21.95 -11.84
CA ASP A 321 1.36 -22.89 -12.62
C ASP A 321 0.49 -23.85 -11.77
N GLY A 322 0.07 -23.39 -10.59
CA GLY A 322 -0.72 -24.17 -9.63
C GLY A 322 0.07 -25.24 -8.87
N ALA A 323 1.40 -25.26 -9.01
CA ALA A 323 2.30 -26.10 -8.23
C ALA A 323 2.99 -25.26 -7.15
N GLU A 324 3.08 -25.82 -5.95
CA GLU A 324 3.70 -25.21 -4.78
C GLU A 324 5.03 -25.93 -4.50
N VAL A 325 6.14 -25.19 -4.50
CA VAL A 325 7.49 -25.74 -4.33
C VAL A 325 8.27 -24.91 -3.32
N PHE A 326 8.84 -25.58 -2.32
CA PHE A 326 9.74 -24.96 -1.37
C PHE A 326 11.16 -24.88 -1.94
N HIS A 327 11.73 -23.68 -1.88
CA HIS A 327 13.10 -23.38 -2.23
C HIS A 327 13.85 -22.93 -0.97
N PRO A 328 14.79 -23.74 -0.44
CA PRO A 328 15.57 -23.37 0.73
C PRO A 328 16.55 -22.23 0.41
N ASP A 329 16.93 -21.49 1.44
CA ASP A 329 18.01 -20.48 1.41
C ASP A 329 17.81 -19.33 0.40
N ILE A 330 16.56 -19.10 -0.02
CA ILE A 330 16.18 -17.92 -0.81
C ILE A 330 15.12 -17.09 -0.08
N ASN A 331 15.12 -15.78 -0.32
CA ASN A 331 14.25 -14.81 0.34
C ASN A 331 13.46 -13.96 -0.68
N TYR A 332 13.11 -14.50 -1.85
CA TYR A 332 12.44 -13.74 -2.92
C TYR A 332 11.03 -13.25 -2.54
N TRP A 333 10.47 -13.73 -1.42
CA TRP A 333 9.23 -13.22 -0.83
C TRP A 333 9.39 -11.83 -0.21
N ASP A 334 10.60 -11.47 0.23
CA ASP A 334 10.95 -10.13 0.71
C ASP A 334 11.39 -9.29 -0.49
N LEU A 335 10.95 -8.03 -0.54
CA LEU A 335 11.23 -7.19 -1.70
C LEU A 335 12.73 -6.90 -1.87
N ASP A 336 13.50 -6.85 -0.78
CA ASP A 336 14.96 -6.72 -0.84
C ASP A 336 15.59 -7.97 -1.45
N GLY A 337 15.19 -9.13 -0.93
CA GLY A 337 15.64 -10.44 -1.42
C GLY A 337 15.28 -10.69 -2.88
N PHE A 338 14.12 -10.18 -3.32
CA PHE A 338 13.73 -10.18 -4.72
C PHE A 338 14.67 -9.32 -5.56
N VAL A 339 14.97 -8.08 -5.16
CA VAL A 339 15.87 -7.19 -5.90
C VAL A 339 17.27 -7.83 -6.02
N GLU A 340 17.86 -8.24 -4.90
CA GLU A 340 19.21 -8.82 -4.87
C GLU A 340 19.28 -10.16 -5.61
N GLY A 341 18.31 -11.04 -5.36
CA GLY A 341 18.32 -12.41 -5.85
C GLY A 341 17.85 -12.58 -7.28
N VAL A 342 17.00 -11.67 -7.78
CA VAL A 342 16.35 -11.75 -9.09
C VAL A 342 16.82 -10.66 -10.04
N LEU A 343 17.08 -9.44 -9.58
CA LEU A 343 17.32 -8.28 -10.47
C LEU A 343 18.79 -7.84 -10.53
N SER A 344 19.60 -8.17 -9.52
CA SER A 344 21.02 -7.77 -9.44
C SER A 344 22.01 -8.75 -10.10
N ALA A 345 21.57 -9.49 -11.12
CA ALA A 345 22.40 -10.48 -11.84
C ALA A 345 23.22 -9.87 -12.99
#